data_AF-A0A1L6XE92-F1
#
_entry.id   AF-A0A1L6XE92-F1
#
_cell.length_a   1.000
_cell.length_b   1.000
_cell.length_c   1.000
_cell.angle_alpha   90.00
_cell.angle_beta   90.00
_cell.angle_gamma   90.00
#
_symmetry.space_group_name_H-M   'P 1'
#
loop_
_entity.id
_entity.type
_entity.pdbx_description
1 polymer ?
#
loop_
_entity_poly.entity_id
_entity_poly.type
_entity_poly.pdbx_seq_one_letter_code
_entity_poly.pdbx_strand_id
1 'polypeptide(L)' 'MKSQHEILNIIADLLDSAKIKSTVTKTLSPISAVNLREALRFVETNHMLGKVVVTK' A
#
# COMPACT_ATOMS: atom_id res chain seq x y z
N MET A 1 19.37 -4.92 13.54
CA MET A 1 18.13 -5.08 12.75
C MET A 1 16.85 -5.07 13.60
N LYS A 2 16.76 -4.35 14.73
CA LYS A 2 15.55 -4.35 15.59
C LYS A 2 14.57 -3.18 15.33
N SER A 3 15.08 -2.04 14.87
CA SER A 3 14.30 -0.81 14.76
C SER A 3 13.15 -0.85 13.76
N GLN A 4 13.31 -1.51 12.61
CA GLN A 4 12.23 -1.56 11.61
C GLN A 4 11.01 -2.33 12.14
N HIS A 5 11.24 -3.47 12.81
CA HIS A 5 10.16 -4.26 13.39
C HIS A 5 9.39 -3.44 14.44
N GLU A 6 10.11 -2.75 15.32
CA GLU A 6 9.53 -1.88 16.35
C GLU A 6 8.71 -0.73 15.72
N ILE A 7 9.23 -0.08 14.68
CA ILE A 7 8.52 0.99 13.95
C ILE A 7 7.23 0.46 13.31
N LEU A 8 7.26 -0.72 12.70
CA LEU A 8 6.07 -1.30 12.08
C LEU A 8 4.99 -1.66 13.13
N ASN A 9 5.39 -2.11 14.32
CA ASN A 9 4.44 -2.33 15.43
C ASN A 9 3.79 -1.02 15.88
N ILE A 10 4.58 0.05 16.03
CA ILE A 10 4.06 1.38 16.38
C ILE A 10 3.06 1.86 15.31
N ILE A 11 3.37 1.67 14.02
CA ILE A 11 2.46 2.04 12.92
C ILE A 11 1.15 1.26 13.02
N ALA A 12 1.18 -0.04 13.34
CA ALA A 12 -0.02 -0.84 13.54
C ALA A 12 -0.88 -0.30 14.69
N ASP A 13 -0.29 -0.01 15.85
CA ASP A 13 -1.02 0.56 17.00
C ASP A 13 -1.65 1.92 16.66
N LEU A 14 -0.94 2.76 15.89
CA LEU A 14 -1.45 4.05 15.43
C LEU A 14 -2.62 3.90 14.44
N LEU A 15 -2.58 2.86 13.59
CA LEU A 15 -3.65 2.56 12.64
C LEU A 15 -4.90 2.05 13.36
N ASP A 16 -4.74 1.11 14.30
CA ASP A 16 -5.83 0.52 15.07
C ASP A 16 -6.48 1.53 16.01
N SER A 17 -5.69 2.44 16.59
CA SER A 17 -6.20 3.59 17.37
C SER A 17 -6.77 4.73 16.50
N ALA A 18 -6.89 4.53 15.19
CA ALA A 18 -7.41 5.49 14.21
C ALA A 18 -6.68 6.84 14.16
N LYS A 19 -5.44 6.91 14.67
CA LYS A 19 -4.58 8.11 14.60
C LYS A 19 -4.00 8.33 13.20
N ILE A 20 -3.82 7.26 12.44
CA ILE A 20 -3.46 7.29 11.02
C ILE A 20 -4.47 6.48 10.21
N LYS A 21 -4.52 6.70 8.90
CA LYS A 21 -5.41 6.00 7.98
C LYS A 21 -4.61 5.39 6.83
N SER A 22 -5.15 4.30 6.29
CA SER A 22 -4.63 3.71 5.06
C SER A 22 -4.65 4.74 3.92
N THR A 23 -3.60 4.71 3.09
CA THR A 23 -3.47 5.57 1.89
C THR A 23 -3.84 4.83 0.61
N VAL A 24 -4.46 3.65 0.71
CA VAL A 24 -4.92 2.88 -0.44
C VAL A 24 -6.04 3.64 -1.14
N THR A 25 -5.82 3.94 -2.42
CA THR A 25 -6.79 4.64 -3.29
C THR A 25 -7.22 3.79 -4.47
N LYS A 26 -6.48 2.72 -4.78
CA LYS A 26 -6.81 1.79 -5.86
C LYS A 26 -6.44 0.36 -5.50
N THR A 27 -7.33 -0.58 -5.84
CA THR A 27 -7.10 -2.02 -5.63
C THR A 27 -7.33 -2.77 -6.94
N LEU A 28 -6.39 -3.67 -7.29
CA LEU A 28 -6.50 -4.60 -8.42
C LEU A 28 -6.50 -6.03 -7.91
N SER A 29 -7.26 -6.92 -8.53
CA SER A 29 -7.32 -8.35 -8.20
C SER A 29 -7.58 -9.16 -9.47
N PRO A 30 -7.05 -10.39 -9.62
CA PRO A 30 -6.18 -11.12 -8.68
C PRO A 30 -4.70 -10.69 -8.79
N ILE A 31 -3.81 -11.31 -8.01
CA ILE A 31 -2.35 -11.16 -8.23
C ILE A 31 -2.00 -11.84 -9.56
N SER A 32 -1.87 -11.04 -10.61
CA SER A 32 -1.54 -11.49 -11.96
C SER A 32 -0.51 -10.56 -12.60
N ALA A 33 0.23 -11.06 -13.60
CA ALA A 33 1.18 -10.23 -14.35
C ALA A 33 0.50 -9.06 -15.07
N VAL A 34 -0.77 -9.21 -15.45
CA VAL A 34 -1.56 -8.13 -16.08
C VAL A 34 -1.80 -7.01 -15.09
N ASN A 35 -2.27 -7.35 -13.88
CA ASN A 35 -2.59 -6.38 -12.84
C ASN A 35 -1.34 -5.71 -12.26
N LEU A 36 -0.22 -6.43 -12.18
CA LEU A 36 1.06 -5.85 -11.77
C LEU A 36 1.57 -4.81 -12.79
N ARG A 37 1.47 -5.10 -14.09
CA ARG A 37 1.83 -4.13 -15.14
C ARG A 37 0.91 -2.91 -15.10
N GLU A 38 -0.37 -3.10 -14.80
CA GLU A 38 -1.30 -1.98 -14.65
C GLU A 38 -1.00 -1.12 -13.41
N ALA A 39 -0.74 -1.75 -12.27
CA ALA A 39 -0.31 -1.06 -11.06
C ALA A 39 0.97 -0.24 -11.32
N LEU A 40 1.93 -0.82 -12.04
CA LEU A 40 3.17 -0.12 -12.40
C LEU A 40 2.89 1.10 -13.29
N ARG A 41 2.03 0.97 -14.32
CA ARG A 41 1.61 2.11 -15.15
C ARG A 41 1.04 3.26 -14.32
N PHE A 42 0.19 2.97 -13.32
CA PHE A 42 -0.34 4.03 -12.45
C PHE A 42 0.75 4.77 -11.68
N VAL A 43 1.77 4.06 -11.20
CA VAL A 43 2.90 4.65 -10.48
C VAL A 43 3.81 5.44 -11.43
N GLU A 44 4.15 4.88 -12.59
CA GLU A 44 5.02 5.50 -13.59
C GLU A 44 4.49 6.83 -14.13
N THR A 45 3.17 6.97 -14.22
CA THR A 45 2.56 8.22 -14.69
C THR A 45 2.69 9.38 -13.70
N ASN A 46 3.14 9.16 -12.45
CA ASN A 46 3.25 10.17 -11.38
C ASN A 46 1.95 10.95 -11.07
N HIS A 47 0.80 10.55 -11.60
CA HIS A 47 -0.49 11.18 -11.37
C HIS A 47 -1.28 10.56 -10.20
N MET A 48 -0.77 9.46 -9.64
CA MET A 48 -1.48 8.75 -8.58
C MET A 48 -1.31 9.45 -7.23
N LEU A 49 -2.43 9.85 -6.62
CA LEU A 49 -2.49 10.19 -5.20
C LEU A 49 -2.79 8.92 -4.38
N GLY A 50 -1.97 8.62 -3.38
CA GLY A 50 -2.12 7.45 -2.51
C GLY A 50 -1.33 6.23 -2.97
N LYS A 51 -1.87 5.03 -2.75
CA LYS A 51 -1.24 3.73 -3.06
C LYS A 51 -2.18 2.82 -3.86
N VAL A 52 -1.60 2.14 -4.85
CA VAL A 52 -2.23 1.00 -5.54
C VAL A 52 -1.84 -0.30 -4.84
N VAL A 53 -2.81 -1.17 -4.59
CA VAL A 53 -2.61 -2.50 -4.00
C VAL A 53 -3.08 -3.57 -4.97
N VAL A 54 -2.33 -4.66 -5.09
CA VAL A 54 -2.75 -5.84 -5.85
C VAL A 54 -3.02 -6.97 -4.85
N THR A 55 -4.26 -7.47 -4.81
CA THR A 55 -4.69 -8.51 -3.87
C THR A 55 -4.90 -9.83 -4.58
N LYS A 56 -4.86 -10.92 -3.81
CA LYS A 56 -5.16 -12.27 -4.32
C LYS A 56 -6.58 -12.36 -4.86
#